data_AF-A0ABD5QSN6-F1
#
_entry.id   AF-A0ABD5QSN6-F1
#
_cell.length_a   1.000
_cell.length_b   1.000
_cell.length_c   1.000
_cell.angle_alpha   90.00
_cell.angle_beta   90.00
_cell.angle_gamma   90.00
#
_symmetry.space_group_name_H-M   'P 1'
#
loop_
_entity.id
_entity.type
_entity.pdbx_description
1 polymer ?
#
loop_
_entity_poly.entity_id
_entity_poly.type
_entity_poly.pdbx_seq_one_letter_code
_entity_poly.pdbx_strand_id
1 'polypeptide(L)' 'MTEGSIASDKGIGVTLALSAVAAVGAVVMYGHPTQYGKAWGFAAAFVFALLAVVAVQAFE' A
#
# COMPACT_ATOMS: atom_id res chain seq x y z
N MET A 1 12.49 -11.55 -32.19
CA MET A 1 11.77 -11.67 -30.90
C MET A 1 10.97 -10.39 -30.78
N THR A 2 9.65 -10.45 -30.88
CA THR A 2 8.82 -9.28 -30.59
C THR A 2 8.97 -9.04 -29.09
N GLU A 3 9.67 -7.97 -28.71
CA GLU A 3 9.56 -7.41 -27.36
C GLU A 3 8.10 -7.00 -27.20
N GLY A 4 7.28 -7.96 -26.77
CA GLY A 4 5.99 -7.69 -26.20
C GLY A 4 6.27 -6.87 -24.96
N SER A 5 6.30 -5.55 -25.14
CA SER A 5 6.12 -4.62 -24.04
C SER A 5 4.79 -5.01 -23.44
N ILE A 6 4.82 -5.86 -22.41
CA ILE A 6 3.66 -6.07 -21.55
C ILE A 6 3.37 -4.66 -21.06
N ALA A 7 2.32 -4.04 -21.60
CA ALA A 7 1.88 -2.73 -21.18
C ALA A 7 1.47 -2.89 -19.71
N SER A 8 2.44 -2.67 -18.82
CA SER A 8 2.24 -2.82 -17.39
C SER A 8 1.38 -1.66 -16.96
N ASP A 9 0.19 -1.98 -16.46
CA ASP A 9 -0.71 -1.00 -15.90
C ASP A 9 -0.07 -0.40 -14.64
N LYS A 10 0.46 0.81 -14.80
CA LYS A 10 1.10 1.57 -13.74
C LYS A 10 0.13 1.84 -12.59
N GLY A 11 -1.16 2.04 -12.88
CA GLY A 11 -2.19 2.29 -11.87
C GLY A 11 -2.38 1.08 -10.96
N ILE A 12 -2.51 -0.11 -11.55
CA ILE A 12 -2.59 -1.36 -10.78
C ILE A 12 -1.30 -1.58 -9.98
N GLY A 13 -0.13 -1.37 -10.59
CA GLY A 13 1.16 -1.57 -9.93
C GLY A 13 1.36 -0.67 -8.71
N VAL A 14 1.06 0.63 -8.82
CA VAL A 14 1.19 1.59 -7.73
C VAL A 14 0.18 1.32 -6.62
N THR A 15 -1.08 1.04 -6.98
CA THR A 15 -2.13 0.71 -6.01
C THR A 15 -1.78 -0.55 -5.22
N LEU A 16 -1.28 -1.59 -5.88
CA LEU A 16 -0.86 -2.83 -5.24
C LEU A 16 0.30 -2.59 -4.27
N ALA A 17 1.32 -1.82 -4.67
CA ALA A 17 2.46 -1.51 -3.83
C ALA A 17 2.05 -0.75 -2.55
N LEU A 18 1.21 0.28 -2.68
CA LEU A 18 0.71 1.06 -1.54
C LEU A 18 -0.15 0.20 -0.60
N SER A 19 -0.99 -0.67 -1.18
CA SER A 19 -1.82 -1.60 -0.40
C SER A 19 -0.98 -2.62 0.36
N ALA A 20 0.13 -3.09 -0.23
CA ALA A 20 1.06 -4.00 0.44
C ALA A 20 1.73 -3.33 1.65
N VAL A 21 2.16 -2.07 1.53
CA VAL A 21 2.72 -1.30 2.66
C VAL A 21 1.66 -1.09 3.74
N ALA A 22 0.42 -0.79 3.36
CA ALA A 22 -0.68 -0.65 4.30
C ALA A 22 -0.92 -1.95 5.09
N ALA A 23 -0.88 -3.10 4.41
CA ALA A 23 -1.01 -4.41 5.05
C ALA A 23 0.14 -4.68 6.05
N VAL A 24 1.39 -4.33 5.71
CA VAL A 24 2.52 -4.43 6.65
C VAL A 24 2.29 -3.54 7.88
N GLY A 25 1.83 -2.31 7.70
CA GLY A 25 1.46 -1.42 8.81
C GLY A 25 0.40 -2.04 9.74
N ALA A 26 -0.60 -2.71 9.16
CA ALA A 26 -1.62 -3.41 9.92
C ALA A 26 -1.05 -4.61 10.70
N VAL A 27 -0.13 -5.38 10.10
CA VAL A 27 0.57 -6.46 10.80
C VAL A 27 1.37 -5.92 11.99
N VAL A 28 2.08 -4.79 11.81
CA VAL A 28 2.80 -4.13 12.92
C VAL A 28 1.82 -3.68 14.00
N MET A 29 0.67 -3.11 13.63
CA MET A 29 -0.37 -2.70 14.59
C MET A 29 -0.82 -3.86 15.48
N TYR A 30 -1.02 -5.06 14.91
CA TYR A 30 -1.45 -6.23 15.67
C TYR A 30 -0.31 -6.91 16.44
N GLY A 31 0.89 -6.95 15.87
CA GLY A 31 2.04 -7.68 16.43
C GLY A 31 2.88 -6.92 17.46
N HIS A 32 2.74 -5.59 17.57
CA HIS A 32 3.63 -4.80 18.43
C HIS A 32 3.26 -4.91 19.93
N PRO A 33 4.24 -5.07 20.85
CA PRO A 33 3.96 -5.27 22.28
C PRO A 33 3.50 -4.00 23.01
N THR A 34 3.91 -2.82 22.54
CA THR A 34 3.59 -1.53 23.18
C THR A 34 2.47 -0.79 22.44
N GLN A 35 1.63 -0.05 23.19
CA GLN A 35 0.54 0.75 22.62
C GLN A 35 1.05 1.80 21.62
N TYR A 36 2.20 2.43 21.90
CA TYR A 36 2.82 3.39 20.98
C TYR A 36 3.20 2.77 19.63
N GLY A 37 3.80 1.58 19.61
CA GLY A 37 4.13 0.94 18.34
C GLY A 37 2.89 0.44 17.59
N LYS A 38 1.83 0.04 18.30
CA LYS A 38 0.53 -0.23 17.66
C LYS A 38 -0.05 1.03 17.00
N ALA A 39 0.00 2.17 17.68
CA ALA A 39 -0.48 3.44 17.15
C ALA A 39 0.28 3.87 15.89
N TRP A 40 1.60 3.71 15.87
CA TRP A 40 2.41 3.98 14.68
C TRP A 40 2.12 3.00 13.53
N GLY A 41 1.91 1.71 13.83
CA GLY A 41 1.47 0.72 12.83
C GLY A 41 0.13 1.09 12.21
N PHE A 42 -0.85 1.50 13.02
CA PHE A 42 -2.14 2.00 12.55
C PHE A 42 -1.99 3.24 11.69
N ALA A 43 -1.23 4.24 12.15
CA ALA A 43 -1.05 5.50 11.43
C ALA A 43 -0.42 5.25 10.05
N ALA A 44 0.60 4.39 9.97
CA ALA A 44 1.19 3.98 8.70
C ALA A 44 0.16 3.27 7.80
N ALA A 45 -0.54 2.26 8.33
CA ALA A 45 -1.55 1.51 7.58
C ALA A 45 -2.63 2.42 6.99
N PHE A 46 -3.14 3.36 7.80
CA PHE A 46 -4.16 4.31 7.39
C PHE A 46 -3.69 5.25 6.28
N VAL A 47 -2.50 5.85 6.44
CA VAL A 47 -1.95 6.79 5.44
C VAL A 47 -1.69 6.07 4.10
N PHE A 48 -1.08 4.88 4.13
CA PHE A 48 -0.81 4.14 2.89
C PHE A 48 -2.07 3.58 2.24
N ALA A 49 -3.10 3.22 3.01
CA ALA A 49 -4.39 2.85 2.46
C ALA A 49 -5.08 4.03 1.77
N LEU A 50 -5.04 5.23 2.36
CA LEU A 50 -5.56 6.44 1.71
C LEU A 50 -4.80 6.76 0.41
N LEU A 51 -3.48 6.65 0.43
CA LEU A 51 -2.67 6.84 -0.78
C LEU A 51 -3.00 5.82 -1.87
N ALA A 52 -3.30 4.57 -1.50
CA ALA A 52 -3.74 3.56 -2.47
C ALA A 52 -5.05 3.96 -3.15
N VAL A 53 -6.03 4.48 -2.40
CA VAL A 53 -7.29 4.98 -2.95
C VAL A 53 -7.08 6.19 -3.86
N VAL A 54 -6.18 7.11 -3.47
CA VAL A 54 -5.80 8.25 -4.33
C VAL A 54 -5.11 7.77 -5.60
N ALA A 55 -4.26 6.74 -5.52
CA ALA A 55 -3.59 6.17 -6.69
C ALA A 55 -4.60 5.55 -7.66
N VAL A 56 -5.60 4.80 -7.17
CA VAL A 56 -6.69 4.30 -8.02
C VAL A 56 -7.33 5.45 -8.78
N GLN A 57 -7.77 6.50 -8.08
CA GLN A 57 -8.44 7.64 -8.71
C GLN A 57 -7.54 8.46 -9.64
N ALA A 58 -6.22 8.49 -9.39
CA ALA A 58 -5.28 9.23 -10.22
C ALA A 58 -4.87 8.49 -11.49
N PHE A 59 -5.05 7.17 -11.53
CA PHE A 59 -4.70 6.31 -12.66
C PHE A 59 -5.91 5.66 -13.35
N GLU A 60 -7.13 5.88 -12.83
CA GLU A 60 -8.40 5.61 -13.53
C GLU A 60 -8.61 6.54 -14.75
#